data_AF-A0AAU2EQE7-F1
#
_entry.id   AF-A0AAU2EQE7-F1
#
_cell.length_a   1.000
_cell.length_b   1.000
_cell.length_c   1.000
_cell.angle_alpha   90.00
_cell.angle_beta   90.00
_cell.angle_gamma   90.00
#
_symmetry.space_group_name_H-M   'P 1'
#
loop_
_entity.id
_entity.type
_entity.pdbx_description
1 polymer ?
#
loop_
_entity_poly.entity_id
_entity_poly.type
_entity_poly.pdbx_seq_one_letter_code
_entity_poly.pdbx_strand_id
1 'polypeptide(L)'
;MVADLIRGHLKKIGSRWRKLAPGRIAVIVLAVLRHDQRLCDMAGGNDVSASTVRRWLLEVIELLAARAPRLDRALKKITRQGGVVVLLDGTLVRTRRRTGDENRPNYSGKHKVHGLLFLALTDEKGNLVWISAAKPGRSSEITSARHNKICAKLREAGLGALADLGFVGLDDDPADPVIVTGRRATRGHPLTEAQKEANRLVSRERAANEHGFADLKNWRILTKVRMNARHATALLRALLVLTNAEISR
;
A
#
# COMPACT_ATOMS: atom_id res chain seq x y z
N MET A 1 -16.74 0.37 12.88
CA MET A 1 -15.36 -0.16 12.72
C MET A 1 -14.30 0.61 13.51
N VAL A 2 -13.89 1.83 13.11
CA VAL A 2 -12.75 2.53 13.78
C VAL A 2 -13.08 2.91 15.23
N ALA A 3 -14.29 3.43 15.48
CA ALA A 3 -14.74 3.76 16.83
C ALA A 3 -14.75 2.52 17.76
N ASP A 4 -15.19 1.36 17.25
CA ASP A 4 -15.23 0.11 18.01
C ASP A 4 -13.83 -0.43 18.28
N LEU A 5 -12.91 -0.28 17.31
CA LEU A 5 -11.50 -0.60 17.49
C LEU A 5 -10.86 0.23 18.60
N ILE A 6 -11.11 1.55 18.62
CA ILE A 6 -10.64 2.43 19.70
C ILE A 6 -11.25 2.00 21.04
N ARG A 7 -12.58 1.79 21.09
CA ARG A 7 -13.28 1.37 22.32
C ARG A 7 -12.70 0.07 22.89
N GLY A 8 -12.48 -0.93 22.03
CA GLY A 8 -11.88 -2.21 22.42
C GLY A 8 -10.45 -2.05 22.91
N HIS A 9 -9.64 -1.22 22.25
CA HIS A 9 -8.27 -0.94 22.68
C HIS A 9 -8.23 -0.26 24.05
N LEU A 10 -9.03 0.80 24.26
CA LEU A 10 -9.08 1.52 25.53
C LEU A 10 -9.50 0.59 26.68
N LYS A 11 -10.47 -0.29 26.46
CA LYS A 11 -10.86 -1.33 27.42
C LYS A 11 -9.68 -2.26 27.75
N LYS A 12 -8.94 -2.72 26.73
CA LYS A 12 -7.79 -3.63 26.90
C LYS A 12 -6.65 -3.02 27.72
N ILE A 13 -6.35 -1.74 27.52
CA ILE A 13 -5.26 -1.07 28.24
C ILE A 13 -5.71 -0.45 29.57
N GLY A 14 -6.96 -0.66 29.99
CA GLY A 14 -7.52 -0.06 31.21
C GLY A 14 -7.61 1.47 31.15
N SER A 15 -7.61 2.07 29.96
CA SER A 15 -7.72 3.53 29.82
C SER A 15 -9.16 3.95 30.04
N ARG A 16 -9.44 4.46 31.25
CA ARG A 16 -10.79 4.90 31.67
C ARG A 16 -11.16 6.27 31.13
N TRP A 17 -10.18 7.08 30.71
CA TRP A 17 -10.39 8.49 30.35
C TRP A 17 -9.65 8.90 29.07
N ARG A 18 -10.42 9.35 28.07
CA ARG A 18 -9.93 10.18 26.96
C ARG A 18 -10.78 11.45 26.95
N LYS A 19 -10.18 12.58 26.54
CA LYS A 19 -10.89 13.87 26.45
C LYS A 19 -12.15 13.82 25.57
N LEU A 20 -12.18 12.90 24.60
CA LEU A 20 -13.31 12.72 23.68
C LEU A 20 -13.72 11.25 23.60
N ALA A 21 -14.99 11.02 23.28
CA ALA A 21 -15.52 9.68 23.05
C ALA A 21 -14.86 9.00 21.82
N PRO A 22 -14.75 7.66 21.80
CA PRO A 22 -14.13 6.91 20.70
C PRO A 22 -14.70 7.24 19.31
N GLY A 23 -16.01 7.51 19.21
CA GLY A 23 -16.65 7.92 17.95
C GLY A 23 -16.12 9.25 17.42
N ARG A 24 -15.95 10.25 18.30
CA ARG A 24 -15.41 11.55 17.91
C ARG A 24 -13.93 11.47 17.53
N ILE A 25 -13.14 10.69 18.29
CA ILE A 25 -11.73 10.42 17.93
C ILE A 25 -11.63 9.76 16.55
N ALA A 26 -12.50 8.79 16.26
CA ALA A 26 -12.54 8.12 14.96
C ALA A 26 -12.81 9.11 13.82
N VAL A 27 -13.81 10.00 13.97
CA VAL A 27 -14.13 11.03 12.97
C VAL A 27 -12.93 11.96 12.75
N ILE A 28 -12.28 12.41 13.83
CA ILE A 28 -11.11 13.28 13.73
C ILE A 28 -9.99 12.62 12.94
N VAL A 29 -9.65 11.37 13.27
CA VAL A 29 -8.58 10.64 12.60
C VAL A 29 -8.92 10.39 11.12
N LEU A 30 -10.15 9.98 10.83
CA LEU A 30 -10.59 9.74 9.45
C LEU A 30 -10.57 11.02 8.62
N ALA A 31 -10.95 12.17 9.19
CA ALA A 31 -10.85 13.46 8.51
C ALA A 31 -9.39 13.80 8.15
N VAL A 32 -8.44 13.55 9.06
CA VAL A 32 -7.01 13.75 8.78
C VAL A 32 -6.52 12.80 7.69
N LEU A 33 -6.88 11.51 7.75
CA LEU A 33 -6.43 10.52 6.75
C LEU A 33 -7.04 10.76 5.36
N ARG A 34 -8.36 10.99 5.31
CA ARG A 34 -9.11 11.13 4.05
C ARG A 34 -8.87 12.47 3.38
N HIS A 35 -8.83 13.55 4.17
CA HIS A 35 -8.80 14.91 3.63
C HIS A 35 -7.51 15.68 3.89
N ASP A 36 -6.50 15.07 4.53
CA ASP A 36 -5.24 15.74 4.90
C ASP A 36 -5.48 17.00 5.76
N GLN A 37 -6.52 16.97 6.60
CA GLN A 37 -6.87 18.07 7.50
C GLN A 37 -5.72 18.38 8.46
N ARG A 38 -5.46 19.66 8.72
CA ARG A 38 -4.38 20.04 9.62
C ARG A 38 -4.74 19.64 11.05
N LEU A 39 -3.74 19.14 11.77
CA LEU A 39 -3.95 18.72 13.16
C LEU A 39 -4.41 19.86 14.06
N CYS A 40 -3.98 21.10 13.80
CA CYS A 40 -4.40 22.28 14.55
C CYS A 40 -5.88 22.61 14.33
N ASP A 41 -6.37 22.52 13.10
CA ASP A 41 -7.77 22.81 12.76
C ASP A 41 -8.70 21.79 13.44
N MET A 42 -8.31 20.51 13.41
CA MET A 42 -9.03 19.46 14.11
C MET A 42 -8.94 19.57 15.63
N ALA A 43 -7.87 20.17 16.15
CA ALA A 43 -7.66 20.32 17.58
C ALA A 43 -8.51 21.47 18.17
N GLY A 44 -8.51 22.64 17.49
CA GLY A 44 -9.26 23.81 17.92
C GLY A 44 -10.76 23.56 18.00
N GLY A 45 -11.36 22.93 16.98
CA GLY A 45 -12.79 22.60 16.98
C GLY A 45 -13.21 21.45 17.92
N ASN A 46 -12.31 20.97 18.76
CA ASN A 46 -12.55 19.86 19.69
C ASN A 46 -11.92 20.08 21.09
N ASP A 47 -11.49 21.30 21.42
CA ASP A 47 -10.93 21.68 22.72
C ASP A 47 -9.78 20.77 23.20
N VAL A 48 -8.94 20.34 22.26
CA VAL A 48 -7.75 19.53 22.53
C VAL A 48 -6.51 20.16 21.90
N SER A 49 -5.33 19.69 22.30
CA SER A 49 -4.08 20.13 21.66
C SER A 49 -3.81 19.37 20.36
N ALA A 50 -3.11 20.00 19.41
CA ALA A 50 -2.67 19.33 18.17
C ALA A 50 -1.80 18.09 18.46
N SER A 51 -1.01 18.12 19.54
CA SER A 51 -0.24 16.96 20.04
C SER A 51 -1.15 15.80 20.47
N THR A 52 -2.31 16.09 21.05
CA THR A 52 -3.31 15.07 21.40
C THR A 52 -3.90 14.42 20.16
N VAL A 53 -4.28 15.22 19.16
CA VAL A 53 -4.76 14.71 17.87
C VAL A 53 -3.69 13.87 17.17
N ARG A 54 -2.43 14.32 17.19
CA ARG A 54 -1.29 13.55 16.64
C ARG A 54 -1.13 12.19 17.31
N ARG A 55 -1.26 12.13 18.64
CA ARG A 55 -1.17 10.88 19.41
C ARG A 55 -2.30 9.94 19.01
N TRP A 56 -3.54 10.43 18.93
CA TRP A 56 -4.68 9.62 18.47
C TRP A 56 -4.50 9.12 17.04
N LEU A 57 -4.03 9.97 16.13
CA LEU A 57 -3.74 9.57 14.75
C LEU A 57 -2.75 8.42 14.69
N LEU A 58 -1.61 8.53 15.37
CA LEU A 58 -0.59 7.48 15.38
C LEU A 58 -1.10 6.20 16.04
N GLU A 59 -1.80 6.32 17.16
CA GLU A 59 -2.39 5.18 17.87
C GLU A 59 -3.39 4.43 16.98
N VAL A 60 -4.31 5.13 16.32
CA VAL A 60 -5.29 4.52 15.42
C VAL A 60 -4.62 3.91 14.19
N ILE A 61 -3.59 4.56 13.64
CA ILE A 61 -2.79 3.98 12.55
C ILE A 61 -2.19 2.64 12.98
N GLU A 62 -1.55 2.55 14.15
CA GLU A 62 -0.96 1.30 14.63
C GLU A 62 -2.02 0.21 14.86
N LEU A 63 -3.16 0.59 15.46
CA LEU A 63 -4.28 -0.34 15.69
C LEU A 63 -4.86 -0.91 14.39
N LEU A 64 -4.98 -0.07 13.36
CA LEU A 64 -5.43 -0.51 12.04
C LEU A 64 -4.35 -1.32 11.32
N ALA A 65 -3.09 -0.89 11.37
CA ALA A 65 -1.97 -1.57 10.74
C ALA A 65 -1.78 -2.99 11.26
N ALA A 66 -2.05 -3.22 12.55
CA ALA A 66 -2.01 -4.55 13.17
C ALA A 66 -3.05 -5.53 12.58
N ARG A 67 -4.09 -5.02 11.91
CA ARG A 67 -5.13 -5.82 11.23
C ARG A 67 -4.82 -6.08 9.76
N ALA A 68 -3.81 -5.42 9.18
CA ALA A 68 -3.45 -5.65 7.80
C ALA A 68 -2.93 -7.09 7.60
N PRO A 69 -3.36 -7.78 6.53
CA PRO A 69 -2.93 -9.14 6.28
C PRO A 69 -1.42 -9.19 5.99
N ARG A 70 -0.78 -10.26 6.48
CA ARG A 70 0.55 -10.65 6.00
C ARG A 70 0.42 -11.26 4.60
N LEU A 71 1.51 -11.24 3.83
CA LEU A 71 1.52 -11.72 2.43
C LEU A 71 1.00 -13.16 2.32
N ASP A 72 1.52 -14.06 3.14
CA ASP A 72 1.09 -15.47 3.20
C ASP A 72 -0.41 -15.62 3.48
N ARG A 73 -0.97 -14.80 4.38
CA ARG A 73 -2.40 -14.82 4.70
C ARG A 73 -3.25 -14.24 3.58
N ALA A 74 -2.77 -13.19 2.91
CA ALA A 74 -3.46 -12.59 1.77
C ALA A 74 -3.54 -13.58 0.61
N LEU A 75 -2.42 -14.19 0.24
CA LEU A 75 -2.37 -15.19 -0.84
C LEU A 75 -3.24 -16.41 -0.52
N LYS A 76 -3.13 -16.98 0.69
CA LYS A 76 -3.98 -18.09 1.12
C LYS A 76 -5.48 -17.77 1.06
N LYS A 77 -5.86 -16.51 1.32
CA LYS A 77 -7.26 -16.08 1.20
C LYS A 77 -7.72 -16.14 -0.26
N ILE A 78 -6.90 -15.65 -1.19
CA ILE A 78 -7.19 -15.67 -2.63
C ILE A 78 -7.30 -17.10 -3.15
N THR A 79 -6.34 -17.97 -2.83
CA THR A 79 -6.40 -19.39 -3.23
C THR A 79 -7.68 -20.07 -2.72
N ARG A 80 -8.09 -19.81 -1.46
CA ARG A 80 -9.34 -20.37 -0.92
C ARG A 80 -10.60 -19.85 -1.59
N GLN A 81 -10.54 -18.65 -2.18
CA GLN A 81 -11.65 -18.08 -2.95
C GLN A 81 -11.65 -18.54 -4.42
N GLY A 82 -10.74 -19.45 -4.79
CA GLY A 82 -10.61 -19.96 -6.15
C GLY A 82 -9.81 -19.05 -7.09
N GLY A 83 -9.18 -17.99 -6.56
CA GLY A 83 -8.33 -17.12 -7.35
C GLY A 83 -7.05 -17.83 -7.79
N VAL A 84 -6.60 -17.54 -9.00
CA VAL A 84 -5.40 -18.13 -9.62
C VAL A 84 -4.31 -17.11 -9.92
N VAL A 85 -4.67 -15.82 -10.00
CA VAL A 85 -3.75 -14.73 -10.32
C VAL A 85 -3.96 -13.54 -9.37
N VAL A 86 -2.88 -12.82 -9.11
CA VAL A 86 -2.90 -11.49 -8.46
C VAL A 86 -2.23 -10.46 -9.36
N LEU A 87 -2.50 -9.17 -9.14
CA LEU A 87 -1.82 -8.11 -9.87
C LEU A 87 -0.78 -7.46 -8.95
N LEU A 88 0.47 -7.34 -9.43
CA LEU A 88 1.58 -6.73 -8.70
C LEU A 88 1.90 -5.37 -9.28
N ASP A 89 1.92 -4.34 -8.42
CA ASP A 89 2.43 -3.02 -8.77
C ASP A 89 3.30 -2.38 -7.70
N GLY A 90 4.04 -1.36 -8.15
CA GLY A 90 4.72 -0.39 -7.30
C GLY A 90 4.03 0.98 -7.33
N THR A 91 4.10 1.70 -6.21
CA THR A 91 3.78 3.14 -6.19
C THR A 91 4.79 3.91 -5.37
N LEU A 92 5.17 5.08 -5.86
CA LEU A 92 5.94 6.05 -5.09
C LEU A 92 4.99 7.05 -4.41
N VAL A 93 5.00 7.06 -3.08
CA VAL A 93 4.30 8.06 -2.29
C VAL A 93 5.25 9.22 -1.99
N ARG A 94 4.88 10.43 -2.41
CA ARG A 94 5.70 11.63 -2.20
C ARG A 94 5.84 11.94 -0.73
N THR A 95 7.03 12.34 -0.31
CA THR A 95 7.27 12.86 1.05
C THR A 95 7.74 14.30 1.00
N ARG A 96 7.76 14.99 2.14
CA ARG A 96 8.65 16.15 2.28
C ARG A 96 10.10 15.71 2.07
N ARG A 97 10.94 16.65 1.60
CA ARG A 97 12.40 16.44 1.61
C ARG A 97 12.81 16.22 3.06
N ARG A 98 13.55 15.14 3.28
CA ARG A 98 13.99 14.77 4.61
C ARG A 98 15.37 15.35 4.87
N THR A 99 15.67 15.59 6.13
CA THR A 99 17.00 16.03 6.58
C THR A 99 17.85 14.83 6.97
N GLY A 100 19.16 15.03 7.10
CA GLY A 100 20.11 13.99 7.50
C GLY A 100 20.24 12.84 6.50
N ASP A 101 20.59 11.67 7.03
CA ASP A 101 20.95 10.48 6.25
C ASP A 101 19.78 9.92 5.42
N GLU A 102 18.55 10.23 5.79
CA GLU A 102 17.35 9.83 5.05
C GLU A 102 17.11 10.64 3.77
N ASN A 103 17.82 11.75 3.55
CA ASN A 103 17.58 12.66 2.41
C ASN A 103 17.85 11.96 1.07
N ARG A 104 19.11 11.53 0.85
CA ARG A 104 19.55 10.91 -0.41
C ARG A 104 18.82 9.58 -0.70
N PRO A 105 18.65 8.66 0.27
CA PRO A 105 17.94 7.41 0.03
C PRO A 105 16.49 7.60 -0.43
N ASN A 106 15.82 8.66 0.02
CA ASN A 106 14.43 8.91 -0.36
C ASN A 106 14.26 9.63 -1.69
N TYR A 107 15.35 10.10 -2.32
CA TYR A 107 15.25 10.70 -3.65
C TYR A 107 15.09 9.63 -4.72
N SER A 108 13.98 9.67 -5.46
CA SER A 108 13.74 8.78 -6.59
C SER A 108 14.28 9.40 -7.88
N GLY A 109 15.27 8.75 -8.49
CA GLY A 109 15.79 9.17 -9.80
C GLY A 109 14.76 9.05 -10.93
N LYS A 110 13.88 8.04 -10.88
CA LYS A 110 12.78 7.78 -11.83
C LYS A 110 11.76 8.92 -11.81
N HIS A 111 11.33 9.34 -10.62
CA HIS A 111 10.26 10.33 -10.46
C HIS A 111 10.76 11.75 -10.18
N LYS A 112 12.08 11.97 -10.03
CA LYS A 112 12.73 13.24 -9.69
C LYS A 112 12.17 13.93 -8.44
N VAL A 113 11.64 13.16 -7.50
CA VAL A 113 11.05 13.64 -6.25
C VAL A 113 11.49 12.79 -5.05
N HIS A 114 11.36 13.36 -3.85
CA HIS A 114 11.54 12.59 -2.62
C HIS A 114 10.26 11.81 -2.30
N GLY A 115 10.41 10.53 -1.97
CA GLY A 115 9.29 9.66 -1.68
C GLY A 115 9.70 8.33 -1.07
N LEU A 116 8.69 7.52 -0.81
CA LEU A 116 8.82 6.14 -0.35
C LEU A 116 8.16 5.23 -1.37
N LEU A 117 8.86 4.16 -1.74
CA LEU A 117 8.36 3.12 -2.62
C LEU A 117 7.59 2.07 -1.80
N PHE A 118 6.46 1.66 -2.33
CA PHE A 118 5.67 0.55 -1.80
C PHE A 118 5.26 -0.36 -2.95
N LEU A 119 5.19 -1.65 -2.65
CA LEU A 119 4.55 -2.62 -3.52
C LEU A 119 3.18 -2.96 -2.96
N ALA A 120 2.23 -3.24 -3.83
CA ALA A 120 0.96 -3.83 -3.42
C ALA A 120 0.58 -4.98 -4.35
N LEU A 121 -0.28 -5.85 -3.81
CA LEU A 121 -0.98 -6.85 -4.58
C LEU A 121 -2.48 -6.51 -4.59
N THR A 122 -3.11 -6.67 -5.73
CA THR A 122 -4.58 -6.70 -5.84
C THR A 122 -5.06 -8.08 -6.28
N ASP A 123 -6.34 -8.36 -6.06
CA ASP A 123 -7.02 -9.42 -6.80
C ASP A 123 -7.30 -8.99 -8.25
N GLU A 124 -7.90 -9.89 -9.03
CA GLU A 124 -8.31 -9.67 -10.43
C GLU A 124 -9.35 -8.55 -10.62
N LYS A 125 -10.06 -8.18 -9.55
CA LYS A 125 -11.05 -7.09 -9.55
C LYS A 125 -10.44 -5.74 -9.16
N GLY A 126 -9.15 -5.72 -8.84
CA GLY A 126 -8.46 -4.51 -8.40
C GLY A 126 -8.57 -4.24 -6.90
N ASN A 127 -9.14 -5.12 -6.09
CA ASN A 127 -9.20 -4.91 -4.64
C ASN A 127 -7.81 -5.13 -4.04
N LEU A 128 -7.33 -4.20 -3.23
CA LEU A 128 -6.03 -4.33 -2.57
C LEU A 128 -6.04 -5.45 -1.52
N VAL A 129 -5.14 -6.41 -1.66
CA VAL A 129 -5.06 -7.58 -0.76
C VAL A 129 -3.84 -7.53 0.15
N TRP A 130 -2.77 -6.85 -0.26
CA TRP A 130 -1.53 -6.73 0.52
C TRP A 130 -0.71 -5.51 0.12
N ILE A 131 0.03 -4.93 1.08
CA ILE A 131 1.00 -3.85 0.86
C ILE A 131 2.32 -4.16 1.58
N SER A 132 3.43 -3.90 0.90
CA SER A 132 4.79 -4.08 1.44
C SER A 132 5.15 -3.06 2.53
N ALA A 133 6.25 -3.30 3.23
CA ALA A 133 6.88 -2.24 4.01
C ALA A 133 7.36 -1.09 3.10
N ALA A 134 7.40 0.12 3.64
CA ALA A 134 7.98 1.29 2.98
C ALA A 134 9.45 1.05 2.67
N LYS A 135 9.86 1.34 1.45
CA LYS A 135 11.28 1.37 1.04
C LYS A 135 11.67 2.80 0.63
N PRO A 136 12.96 3.16 0.73
CA PRO A 136 13.43 4.46 0.25
C PRO A 136 13.11 4.67 -1.24
N GLY A 137 12.80 5.89 -1.64
CA GLY A 137 12.40 6.22 -3.02
C GLY A 137 13.42 5.89 -4.11
N ARG A 138 14.70 5.70 -3.76
CA ARG A 138 15.74 5.21 -4.69
C ARG A 138 15.66 3.71 -4.99
N SER A 139 14.94 2.95 -4.16
CA SER A 139 14.81 1.50 -4.34
C SER A 139 14.09 1.19 -5.65
N SER A 140 14.44 0.07 -6.28
CA SER A 140 13.70 -0.45 -7.41
C SER A 140 12.56 -1.36 -6.95
N GLU A 141 11.52 -1.45 -7.77
CA GLU A 141 10.37 -2.33 -7.59
C GLU A 141 10.81 -3.80 -7.51
N ILE A 142 11.65 -4.24 -8.44
CA ILE A 142 12.22 -5.59 -8.47
C ILE A 142 13.03 -5.95 -7.22
N THR A 143 13.91 -5.07 -6.72
CA THR A 143 14.69 -5.33 -5.51
C THR A 143 13.78 -5.42 -4.29
N SER A 144 12.73 -4.59 -4.26
CA SER A 144 11.73 -4.62 -3.20
C SER A 144 10.91 -5.92 -3.24
N ALA A 145 10.56 -6.41 -4.43
CA ALA A 145 9.85 -7.68 -4.61
C ALA A 145 10.69 -8.88 -4.19
N ARG A 146 11.98 -8.91 -4.58
CA ARG A 146 12.95 -9.92 -4.13
C ARG A 146 13.12 -9.93 -2.61
N HIS A 147 13.25 -8.76 -1.98
CA HIS A 147 13.31 -8.65 -0.52
C HIS A 147 12.05 -9.22 0.17
N ASN A 148 10.86 -9.03 -0.42
CA ASN A 148 9.61 -9.58 0.11
C ASN A 148 9.39 -11.05 -0.28
N LYS A 149 10.31 -11.68 -1.03
CA LYS A 149 10.23 -13.07 -1.50
C LYS A 149 8.93 -13.36 -2.26
N ILE A 150 8.46 -12.41 -3.08
CA ILE A 150 7.16 -12.48 -3.76
C ILE A 150 7.02 -13.77 -4.60
N CYS A 151 7.99 -14.10 -5.46
CA CYS A 151 7.93 -15.30 -6.30
C CYS A 151 7.82 -16.59 -5.48
N ALA A 152 8.65 -16.73 -4.44
CA ALA A 152 8.62 -17.91 -3.57
C ALA A 152 7.27 -18.06 -2.86
N LYS A 153 6.67 -16.94 -2.43
CA LYS A 153 5.37 -16.94 -1.75
C LYS A 153 4.20 -17.20 -2.70
N LEU A 154 4.29 -16.74 -3.94
CA LEU A 154 3.34 -17.05 -5.00
C LEU A 154 3.37 -18.54 -5.38
N ARG A 155 4.56 -19.11 -5.57
CA ARG A 155 4.76 -20.56 -5.78
C ARG A 155 4.17 -21.39 -4.65
N GLU A 156 4.50 -21.06 -3.41
CA GLU A 156 3.96 -21.75 -2.22
C GLU A 156 2.43 -21.70 -2.16
N ALA A 157 1.82 -20.64 -2.69
CA ALA A 157 0.36 -20.45 -2.73
C ALA A 157 -0.31 -21.03 -3.99
N GLY A 158 0.45 -21.50 -4.98
CA GLY A 158 -0.07 -21.92 -6.28
C GLY A 158 -0.71 -20.78 -7.08
N LEU A 159 -0.18 -19.55 -6.95
CA LEU A 159 -0.71 -18.36 -7.62
C LEU A 159 0.30 -17.79 -8.61
N GLY A 160 -0.19 -17.31 -9.75
CA GLY A 160 0.57 -16.42 -10.64
C GLY A 160 0.39 -14.95 -10.25
N ALA A 161 1.25 -14.08 -10.79
CA ALA A 161 1.08 -12.64 -10.71
C ALA A 161 1.33 -11.94 -12.05
N LEU A 162 0.44 -11.03 -12.42
CA LEU A 162 0.63 -10.12 -13.55
C LEU A 162 1.30 -8.84 -13.06
N ALA A 163 2.38 -8.45 -13.72
CA ALA A 163 3.17 -7.29 -13.31
C ALA A 163 3.59 -6.42 -14.50
N ASP A 164 4.04 -5.18 -14.22
CA ASP A 164 4.53 -4.27 -15.24
C ASP A 164 5.94 -4.64 -15.76
N LEU A 165 6.41 -3.89 -16.76
CA LEU A 165 7.74 -4.07 -17.33
C LEU A 165 8.90 -3.74 -16.36
N GLY A 166 8.61 -3.14 -15.20
CA GLY A 166 9.56 -2.87 -14.11
C GLY A 166 9.89 -4.11 -13.29
N PHE A 167 9.10 -5.18 -13.42
CA PHE A 167 9.35 -6.48 -12.78
C PHE A 167 9.95 -7.54 -13.72
N VAL A 168 10.33 -7.17 -14.95
CA VAL A 168 11.06 -8.08 -15.86
C VAL A 168 12.34 -8.56 -15.18
N GLY A 169 12.55 -9.88 -15.16
CA GLY A 169 13.67 -10.53 -14.46
C GLY A 169 13.46 -10.70 -12.94
N LEU A 170 12.24 -10.46 -12.43
CA LEU A 170 11.91 -10.79 -11.05
C LEU A 170 11.83 -12.31 -10.85
N ASP A 171 11.36 -13.02 -11.87
CA ASP A 171 11.31 -14.47 -11.91
C ASP A 171 12.32 -15.00 -12.92
N ASP A 172 13.13 -15.95 -12.46
CA ASP A 172 14.28 -16.49 -13.18
C ASP A 172 13.99 -17.91 -13.70
N ASP A 173 12.80 -18.46 -13.44
CA ASP A 173 12.38 -19.78 -13.92
C ASP A 173 11.56 -19.67 -15.23
N PRO A 174 12.14 -20.02 -16.39
CA PRO A 174 11.43 -19.95 -17.67
C PRO A 174 10.47 -21.13 -17.90
N ALA A 175 10.58 -22.22 -17.15
CA ALA A 175 9.76 -23.42 -17.32
C ALA A 175 8.43 -23.32 -16.55
N ASP A 176 8.44 -22.66 -15.39
CA ASP A 176 7.25 -22.41 -14.57
C ASP A 176 7.26 -20.97 -14.01
N PRO A 177 6.98 -19.97 -14.87
CA PRO A 177 6.99 -18.57 -14.46
C PRO A 177 5.75 -18.24 -13.63
N VAL A 178 5.98 -17.79 -12.39
CA VAL A 178 4.91 -17.24 -11.54
C VAL A 178 4.73 -15.74 -11.72
N ILE A 179 5.68 -15.04 -12.33
CA ILE A 179 5.54 -13.63 -12.70
C ILE A 179 5.38 -13.50 -14.22
N VAL A 180 4.22 -13.05 -14.65
CA VAL A 180 3.93 -12.76 -16.06
C VAL A 180 4.01 -11.25 -16.28
N THR A 181 4.89 -10.83 -17.17
CA THR A 181 5.06 -9.44 -17.60
C THR A 181 4.85 -9.30 -19.10
N GLY A 182 4.60 -8.08 -19.56
CA GLY A 182 4.66 -7.79 -20.99
C GLY A 182 6.07 -8.00 -21.57
N ARG A 183 6.17 -8.14 -22.89
CA ARG A 183 7.43 -8.18 -23.62
C ARG A 183 7.86 -6.77 -24.04
N ARG A 184 9.17 -6.51 -23.99
CA ARG A 184 9.76 -5.23 -24.43
C ARG A 184 10.50 -5.43 -25.74
N ALA A 185 10.31 -4.52 -26.70
CA ALA A 185 11.16 -4.46 -27.89
C ALA A 185 12.61 -4.15 -27.50
N THR A 186 13.57 -4.80 -28.15
CA THR A 186 15.00 -4.50 -27.99
C THR A 186 15.56 -3.97 -29.30
N ARG A 187 16.75 -3.34 -29.24
CA ARG A 187 17.41 -2.79 -30.42
C ARG A 187 17.64 -3.93 -31.43
N GLY A 188 17.09 -3.79 -32.63
CA GLY A 188 17.19 -4.82 -33.69
C GLY A 188 16.13 -5.93 -33.62
N HIS A 189 15.29 -5.95 -32.57
CA HIS A 189 14.24 -6.96 -32.41
C HIS A 189 12.90 -6.29 -32.03
N PRO A 190 12.12 -5.82 -33.02
CA PRO A 190 10.79 -5.29 -32.78
C PRO A 190 9.84 -6.41 -32.32
N LEU A 191 8.77 -6.03 -31.61
CA LEU A 191 7.75 -6.99 -31.20
C LEU A 191 6.97 -7.49 -32.42
N THR A 192 6.73 -8.80 -32.49
CA THR A 192 5.82 -9.39 -33.48
C THR A 192 4.37 -9.00 -33.15
N GLU A 193 3.46 -9.10 -34.12
CA GLU A 193 2.04 -8.82 -33.89
C GLU A 193 1.44 -9.70 -32.78
N ALA A 194 1.82 -10.99 -32.73
CA ALA A 194 1.42 -11.89 -31.65
C ALA A 194 1.91 -11.42 -30.27
N GLN A 195 3.13 -10.89 -30.19
CA GLN A 195 3.67 -10.34 -28.93
C GLN A 195 2.99 -9.04 -28.52
N LYS A 196 2.62 -8.19 -29.49
CA LYS A 196 1.82 -6.98 -29.24
C LYS A 196 0.43 -7.35 -28.73
N GLU A 197 -0.21 -8.38 -29.29
CA GLU A 197 -1.51 -8.87 -28.82
C GLU A 197 -1.42 -9.42 -27.39
N ALA A 198 -0.42 -10.26 -27.09
CA ALA A 198 -0.17 -10.73 -25.73
C ALA A 198 0.04 -9.57 -24.74
N ASN A 199 0.79 -8.53 -25.15
CA ASN A 199 0.96 -7.33 -24.32
C ASN A 199 -0.36 -6.59 -24.09
N ARG A 200 -1.24 -6.52 -25.09
CA ARG A 200 -2.58 -5.90 -24.96
C ARG A 200 -3.41 -6.67 -23.94
N LEU A 201 -3.41 -8.00 -23.99
CA LEU A 201 -4.11 -8.84 -23.01
C LEU A 201 -3.56 -8.62 -21.59
N VAL A 202 -2.25 -8.70 -21.38
CA VAL A 202 -1.63 -8.43 -20.05
C VAL A 202 -1.99 -7.02 -19.56
N SER A 203 -1.97 -6.02 -20.44
CA SER A 203 -2.31 -4.65 -20.07
C SER A 203 -3.79 -4.50 -19.70
N ARG A 204 -4.69 -5.19 -20.41
CA ARG A 204 -6.13 -5.19 -20.13
C ARG A 204 -6.43 -5.81 -18.77
N GLU A 205 -5.87 -6.99 -18.47
CA GLU A 205 -6.07 -7.63 -17.17
C GLU A 205 -5.48 -6.79 -16.03
N ARG A 206 -4.36 -6.10 -16.27
CA ARG A 206 -3.76 -5.19 -15.29
C ARG A 206 -4.52 -3.88 -15.08
N ALA A 207 -5.45 -3.50 -15.95
CA ALA A 207 -6.21 -2.26 -15.81
C ALA A 207 -7.02 -2.23 -14.49
N ALA A 208 -7.46 -3.39 -13.99
CA ALA A 208 -8.12 -3.50 -12.68
C ALA A 208 -7.22 -3.00 -11.53
N ASN A 209 -5.90 -3.19 -11.63
CA ASN A 209 -4.94 -2.75 -10.63
C ASN A 209 -4.93 -1.22 -10.43
N GLU A 210 -5.16 -0.48 -11.52
CA GLU A 210 -5.18 0.99 -11.47
C GLU A 210 -6.30 1.49 -10.54
N HIS A 211 -7.45 0.81 -10.53
CA HIS A 211 -8.56 1.13 -9.62
C HIS A 211 -8.15 0.95 -8.16
N GLY A 212 -7.53 -0.17 -7.79
CA GLY A 212 -7.07 -0.41 -6.42
C GLY A 212 -6.07 0.64 -5.93
N PHE A 213 -5.11 1.01 -6.77
CA PHE A 213 -4.17 2.08 -6.44
C PHE A 213 -4.82 3.47 -6.45
N ALA A 214 -5.83 3.71 -7.28
CA ALA A 214 -6.60 4.95 -7.25
C ALA A 214 -7.40 5.07 -5.94
N ASP A 215 -8.04 4.00 -5.47
CA ASP A 215 -8.75 3.95 -4.19
C ASP A 215 -7.82 4.21 -3.02
N LEU A 216 -6.60 3.68 -3.06
CA LEU A 216 -5.58 4.02 -2.07
C LEU A 216 -5.18 5.50 -2.15
N LYS A 217 -5.03 6.06 -3.36
CA LYS A 217 -4.64 7.46 -3.58
C LYS A 217 -5.76 8.45 -3.26
N ASN A 218 -7.02 8.00 -3.14
CA ASN A 218 -8.13 8.81 -2.65
C ASN A 218 -7.95 9.25 -1.18
N TRP A 219 -7.08 8.59 -0.42
CA TRP A 219 -6.63 9.05 0.89
C TRP A 219 -5.61 10.19 0.75
N ARG A 220 -6.09 11.43 0.87
CA ARG A 220 -5.29 12.65 0.59
C ARG A 220 -4.04 12.79 1.45
N ILE A 221 -3.93 12.10 2.59
CA ILE A 221 -2.68 12.03 3.35
C ILE A 221 -1.50 11.48 2.53
N LEU A 222 -1.78 10.69 1.48
CA LEU A 222 -0.77 10.16 0.56
C LEU A 222 -0.34 11.14 -0.54
N THR A 223 -1.07 12.24 -0.76
CA THR A 223 -0.65 13.28 -1.71
C THR A 223 0.75 13.79 -1.39
N LYS A 224 1.04 13.97 -0.10
CA LYS A 224 2.38 14.27 0.41
C LYS A 224 2.50 13.86 1.87
N VAL A 225 3.19 12.76 2.13
CA VAL A 225 3.39 12.25 3.49
C VAL A 225 4.36 13.16 4.25
N ARG A 226 3.85 13.77 5.33
CA ARG A 226 4.59 14.70 6.21
C ARG A 226 5.08 14.07 7.51
N MET A 227 4.58 12.88 7.85
CA MET A 227 5.03 12.14 9.03
C MET A 227 6.41 11.49 8.80
N ASN A 228 7.07 11.13 9.90
CA ASN A 228 8.34 10.40 9.86
C ASN A 228 8.18 9.03 9.16
N ALA A 229 9.20 8.57 8.41
CA ALA A 229 9.18 7.31 7.63
C ALA A 229 8.84 6.11 8.47
N ARG A 230 9.26 6.11 9.75
CA ARG A 230 9.00 4.99 10.65
C ARG A 230 7.50 4.65 10.74
N HIS A 231 6.63 5.65 10.52
CA HIS A 231 5.17 5.47 10.54
C HIS A 231 4.57 5.18 9.15
N ALA A 232 5.34 5.27 8.07
CA ALA A 232 4.81 5.17 6.71
C ALA A 232 4.31 3.76 6.36
N THR A 233 5.00 2.72 6.84
CA THR A 233 4.53 1.33 6.70
C THR A 233 3.22 1.11 7.44
N ALA A 234 3.12 1.60 8.68
CA ALA A 234 1.90 1.49 9.47
C ALA A 234 0.76 2.28 8.82
N LEU A 235 1.04 3.48 8.31
CA LEU A 235 0.07 4.29 7.57
C LEU A 235 -0.51 3.51 6.38
N LEU A 236 0.31 2.98 5.47
CA LEU A 236 -0.25 2.27 4.31
C LEU A 236 -1.01 1.01 4.68
N ARG A 237 -0.55 0.27 5.70
CA ARG A 237 -1.29 -0.88 6.22
C ARG A 237 -2.64 -0.49 6.82
N ALA A 238 -2.69 0.65 7.52
CA ALA A 238 -3.94 1.18 8.04
C ALA A 238 -4.89 1.59 6.90
N LEU A 239 -4.38 2.25 5.87
CA LEU A 239 -5.16 2.64 4.70
C LEU A 239 -5.68 1.43 3.91
N LEU A 240 -4.87 0.37 3.76
CA LEU A 240 -5.32 -0.91 3.20
C LEU A 240 -6.56 -1.45 3.93
N VAL A 241 -6.52 -1.46 5.28
CA VAL A 241 -7.65 -1.93 6.09
C VAL A 241 -8.88 -1.03 5.94
N LEU A 242 -8.69 0.29 5.83
CA LEU A 242 -9.78 1.24 5.62
C LEU A 242 -10.40 1.11 4.23
N THR A 243 -9.59 1.06 3.17
CA THR A 243 -10.06 0.87 1.79
C THR A 243 -10.86 -0.43 1.67
N ASN A 244 -10.37 -1.53 2.23
CA ASN A 244 -11.10 -2.81 2.18
C ASN A 244 -12.43 -2.78 2.96
N ALA A 245 -12.50 -1.98 4.02
CA ALA A 245 -13.74 -1.77 4.77
C ALA A 245 -14.74 -0.86 4.04
N GLU A 246 -14.29 0.02 3.15
CA GLU A 246 -15.15 0.82 2.27
C GLU A 246 -15.76 -0.03 1.15
N ILE A 247 -14.97 -0.96 0.58
CA ILE A 247 -15.42 -1.86 -0.50
C ILE A 247 -16.39 -2.94 0.02
N SER A 248 -16.25 -3.37 1.27
CA SER A 248 -17.10 -4.41 1.87
C SER A 248 -18.43 -3.89 2.43
N ARG A 249 -18.79 -2.63 2.18
CA ARG A 249 -20.07 -2.01 2.56
C ARG A 249 -21.07 -2.11 1.43
#